data_AF-A0A3D0D5S1-F1
#
_entry.id   AF-A0A3D0D5S1-F1
#
_cell.length_a   1.000
_cell.length_b   1.000
_cell.length_c   1.000
_cell.angle_alpha   90.00
_cell.angle_beta   90.00
_cell.angle_gamma   90.00
#
_symmetry.space_group_name_H-M   'P 1'
#
loop_
_entity.id
_entity.type
_entity.pdbx_description
1 polymer ?
#
loop_
_entity_poly.entity_id
_entity_poly.type
_entity_poly.pdbx_seq_one_letter_code
_entity_poly.pdbx_strand_id
1 'polypeptide(L)'
;MPQPFERRTISFVVRLWLEPMPQQSESHWRGQIEHVGSGEKVHFQVPAALLAFLAEHIEQLPPPLAAHGQTTPEGEGGEGKATIA
;
A
#
# COMPACT_ATOMS: atom_id res chain seq x y z
N MET A 1 8.56 27.18 7.59
CA MET A 1 9.47 26.04 7.36
C MET A 1 8.59 24.81 7.19
N PRO A 2 8.67 24.06 6.08
CA PRO A 2 7.93 22.81 5.93
C PRO A 2 8.38 21.84 7.02
N GLN A 3 7.43 21.15 7.67
CA GLN A 3 7.78 20.23 8.75
C GLN A 3 8.55 19.02 8.18
N PRO A 4 9.50 18.41 8.93
CA PRO A 4 10.37 17.35 8.40
C PRO A 4 9.62 16.14 7.82
N PHE A 5 8.38 15.90 8.24
CA PHE A 5 7.51 14.84 7.70
C PHE A 5 7.05 15.11 6.26
N GLU A 6 6.95 16.37 5.83
CA GLU A 6 6.51 16.74 4.48
C GLU A 6 7.51 16.32 3.39
N ARG A 7 8.79 16.10 3.76
CA ARG A 7 9.84 15.72 2.80
C ARG A 7 9.71 14.29 2.27
N ARG A 8 8.91 13.44 2.91
CA ARG A 8 8.69 12.04 2.51
C ARG A 8 7.21 11.70 2.39
N THR A 9 6.38 12.71 2.14
CA THR A 9 4.96 12.52 1.88
C THR A 9 4.75 12.17 0.42
N ILE A 10 4.04 11.06 0.17
CA ILE A 10 3.44 10.77 -1.14
C ILE A 10 1.96 11.14 -1.03
N SER A 11 1.48 11.96 -1.96
CA SER A 11 0.10 12.42 -2.00
C SER A 11 -0.59 11.92 -3.26
N PHE A 12 -1.84 11.50 -3.10
CA PHE A 12 -2.70 11.08 -4.20
C PHE A 12 -4.00 11.88 -4.20
N VAL A 13 -4.54 12.13 -5.39
CA VAL A 13 -5.89 12.66 -5.56
C VAL A 13 -6.73 11.60 -6.26
N VAL A 14 -7.78 11.11 -5.57
CA VAL A 14 -8.75 10.18 -6.15
C VAL A 14 -10.03 10.94 -6.46
N ARG A 15 -10.52 10.79 -7.69
CA ARG A 15 -11.78 11.34 -8.16
C ARG A 15 -12.69 10.20 -8.56
N LEU A 16 -13.95 10.26 -8.14
CA LEU A 16 -15.01 9.35 -8.53
C LEU A 16 -16.19 10.17 -9.03
N TRP A 17 -16.76 9.78 -10.15
CA TRP A 17 -17.92 10.46 -10.71
C TRP A 17 -18.85 9.49 -11.43
N LEU A 18 -20.11 9.85 -11.56
CA LEU A 18 -21.06 9.15 -12.41
C LEU A 18 -21.02 9.77 -13.80
N GLU A 19 -20.74 8.95 -14.81
CA GLU A 19 -20.77 9.31 -16.21
C GLU A 19 -22.15 8.94 -16.78
N PRO A 20 -22.97 9.93 -17.21
CA PRO A 20 -24.24 9.65 -17.83
C PRO A 20 -24.02 9.05 -19.23
N MET A 21 -24.67 7.94 -19.53
CA MET A 21 -24.67 7.35 -20.88
C MET A 21 -25.95 7.77 -21.61
N PRO A 22 -25.87 8.55 -22.71
CA PRO A 22 -27.06 9.03 -23.41
C PRO A 22 -27.97 7.92 -23.96
N GLN A 23 -27.40 6.72 -24.15
CA GLN A 23 -28.07 5.56 -24.76
C GLN A 23 -28.46 4.49 -23.75
N GLN A 24 -28.15 4.67 -22.46
CA GLN A 24 -28.49 3.73 -21.40
C GLN A 24 -29.23 4.46 -20.28
N SER A 25 -30.21 3.79 -19.67
CA SER A 25 -30.93 4.34 -18.52
C SER A 25 -30.07 4.38 -17.25
N GLU A 26 -28.89 3.75 -17.27
CA GLU A 26 -28.00 3.61 -16.14
C GLU A 26 -26.74 4.45 -16.31
N SER A 27 -26.37 5.16 -15.23
CA SER A 27 -25.10 5.88 -15.15
C SER A 27 -24.00 4.91 -14.71
N HIS A 28 -22.83 5.01 -15.34
CA HIS A 28 -21.66 4.22 -14.95
C HIS A 28 -20.72 5.06 -14.12
N TRP A 29 -20.20 4.53 -13.02
CA TRP A 29 -19.16 5.25 -12.29
C TRP A 29 -17.82 5.15 -13.01
N ARG A 30 -17.00 6.17 -12.83
CA ARG A 30 -15.63 6.28 -13.31
C ARG A 30 -14.75 6.74 -12.16
N GLY A 31 -13.51 6.25 -12.16
CA GLY A 31 -12.49 6.66 -11.23
C GLY A 31 -11.25 7.19 -11.94
N GLN A 32 -10.56 8.12 -11.31
CA GLN A 32 -9.21 8.54 -11.67
C GLN A 32 -8.39 8.70 -10.39
N ILE A 33 -7.17 8.18 -10.40
CA ILE A 33 -6.15 8.49 -9.39
C ILE A 33 -5.01 9.26 -10.05
N GLU A 34 -4.49 10.24 -9.34
CA GLU A 34 -3.33 11.04 -9.72
C GLU A 34 -2.30 11.03 -8.58
N HIS A 35 -1.05 10.70 -8.89
CA HIS A 35 0.07 10.92 -7.98
C HIS A 35 0.52 12.38 -8.07
N VAL A 36 0.40 13.13 -6.98
CA VAL A 36 0.65 14.58 -6.95
C VAL A 36 2.11 14.93 -7.24
N GLY A 37 3.05 14.05 -6.85
CA GLY A 37 4.49 14.31 -7.01
C GLY A 37 4.97 14.18 -8.46
N SER A 38 4.51 13.15 -9.19
CA SER A 38 4.91 12.92 -10.59
C SER A 38 3.93 13.50 -11.61
N GLY A 39 2.69 13.76 -11.20
CA GLY A 39 1.59 14.12 -12.10
C GLY A 39 1.03 12.92 -12.89
N GLU A 40 1.52 11.71 -12.63
CA GLU A 40 1.03 10.49 -13.27
C GLU A 40 -0.43 10.21 -12.90
N LYS A 41 -1.23 9.78 -13.89
CA LYS A 41 -2.67 9.57 -13.72
C LYS A 41 -3.13 8.27 -14.36
N VAL A 42 -4.04 7.58 -13.70
CA VAL A 42 -4.67 6.37 -14.21
C VAL A 42 -6.18 6.45 -14.00
N HIS A 43 -6.93 6.11 -15.04
CA HIS A 43 -8.38 5.88 -14.93
C HIS A 43 -8.65 4.44 -14.53
N PHE A 44 -9.63 4.24 -13.66
CA PHE A 44 -10.01 2.91 -13.18
C PHE A 44 -11.53 2.76 -13.09
N GLN A 45 -12.01 1.53 -13.26
CA GLN A 45 -13.41 1.13 -13.06
C GLN A 45 -13.54 -0.06 -12.11
N VAL A 46 -12.42 -0.53 -11.54
CA VAL A 46 -12.39 -1.60 -10.55
C VAL A 46 -11.47 -1.20 -9.40
N PRO A 47 -11.85 -1.46 -8.12
CA PRO A 47 -11.01 -1.11 -6.97
C PRO A 47 -9.60 -1.71 -7.00
N ALA A 48 -9.44 -2.89 -7.62
CA ALA A 48 -8.13 -3.53 -7.74
C ALA A 48 -7.11 -2.68 -8.51
N ALA A 49 -7.53 -1.94 -9.55
CA ALA A 49 -6.64 -1.07 -10.32
C ALA A 49 -6.19 0.16 -9.52
N LEU A 50 -7.07 0.70 -8.65
CA LEU A 50 -6.70 1.75 -7.70
C LEU A 50 -5.63 1.26 -6.73
N LEU A 51 -5.83 0.07 -6.16
CA LEU A 51 -4.88 -0.52 -5.20
C LEU A 51 -3.52 -0.84 -5.86
N ALA A 52 -3.53 -1.33 -7.10
CA ALA A 52 -2.30 -1.58 -7.85
C ALA A 52 -1.47 -0.31 -8.05
N PHE A 53 -2.12 0.80 -8.44
CA PHE A 53 -1.45 2.09 -8.61
C PHE A 53 -0.85 2.61 -7.30
N LEU A 54 -1.58 2.46 -6.19
CA LEU A 54 -1.08 2.84 -4.86
C LEU A 54 0.11 1.97 -4.45
N ALA A 55 0.05 0.66 -4.67
CA ALA A 55 1.10 -0.28 -4.30
C ALA A 55 2.42 0.05 -5.00
N GLU A 56 2.39 0.30 -6.31
CA GLU A 56 3.59 0.65 -7.10
C GLU A 56 4.35 1.86 -6.53
N HIS A 57 3.62 2.86 -6.01
CA HIS A 57 4.20 4.05 -5.42
C HIS A 57 4.63 3.84 -3.96
N ILE A 58 3.89 3.05 -3.20
CA ILE A 58 4.19 2.75 -1.78
C ILE A 58 5.42 1.84 -1.68
N GLU A 59 5.60 0.89 -2.58
CA GLU A 59 6.74 -0.04 -2.59
C GLU A 59 8.09 0.65 -2.83
N GLN A 60 8.06 1.89 -3.35
CA GLN A 60 9.25 2.74 -3.48
C GLN A 60 9.66 3.41 -2.16
N LEU A 61 8.78 3.40 -1.15
CA LEU A 61 9.09 3.90 0.18
C LEU A 61 9.90 2.86 0.97
N PRO A 62 10.75 3.31 1.91
CA PRO A 62 11.38 2.41 2.86
C PRO A 62 10.32 1.58 3.57
N PRO A 63 10.58 0.28 3.84
CA PRO A 63 9.64 -0.53 4.59
C PRO A 63 9.36 0.11 5.95
N PRO A 64 8.16 -0.10 6.52
CA PRO A 64 7.89 0.31 7.89
C PRO A 64 9.03 -0.19 8.77
N LEU A 65 9.54 0.67 9.65
CA LEU A 65 10.55 0.25 10.63
C LEU A 65 9.98 -0.99 11.30
N ALA A 66 10.64 -2.15 11.11
CA ALA A 66 10.16 -3.40 11.68
C ALA A 66 9.83 -3.12 13.15
N ALA A 67 8.59 -3.41 13.56
CA ALA A 67 8.19 -3.17 14.94
C ALA A 67 9.20 -3.88 15.84
N HIS A 68 10.09 -3.10 16.46
CA HIS A 68 11.06 -3.62 17.42
C HIS A 68 10.25 -4.16 18.59
N GLY A 69 9.97 -5.46 18.58
CA GLY A 69 9.11 -6.05 19.60
C GLY A 69 8.55 -7.43 19.30
N GLN A 70 9.36 -8.37 18.81
CA GLN A 70 9.31 -9.74 19.35
C GLN A 70 10.73 -10.23 19.62
N THR A 71 10.99 -10.26 20.92
CA THR A 71 12.09 -10.85 21.67
C THR A 71 12.57 -12.20 21.11
N THR A 72 13.86 -12.29 20.78
CA THR A 72 14.66 -13.47 21.12
C THR A 72 15.19 -13.21 22.53
N PRO A 73 14.75 -13.98 23.55
CA PRO A 73 15.52 -15.15 24.00
C PRO A 73 14.55 -16.32 24.33
N GLU A 74 14.90 -17.59 24.46
CA GLU A 74 15.94 -18.23 25.26
C GLU A 74 16.21 -19.64 24.69
N GLY A 75 17.41 -20.15 24.93
CA GLY A 75 17.67 -21.58 24.82
C GLY A 75 17.15 -22.32 26.05
N GLU A 76 16.47 -23.44 25.82
CA GLU A 76 16.51 -24.63 26.66
C GLU A 76 17.01 -25.75 25.73
N GLY A 77 18.13 -26.41 25.99
CA GLY A 77 18.36 -27.14 27.23
C GLY A 77 17.82 -28.56 27.05
N GLY A 78 18.52 -29.38 26.25
CA GLY A 78 18.12 -30.75 25.94
C GLY A 78 19.33 -31.68 25.88
N GLU A 79 20.15 -31.68 26.93
CA GLU A 79 21.13 -32.74 27.18
C GLU A 79 20.37 -34.02 27.54
N GLY A 80 20.15 -34.88 26.54
CA GLY A 80 19.62 -36.23 26.71
C GLY A 80 20.67 -37.27 26.37
N LYS A 81 21.47 -37.68 27.36
CA LYS A 81 22.27 -38.91 27.31
C LYS A 81 21.36 -40.09 26.93
N ALA A 82 21.76 -40.85 25.91
CA ALA A 82 21.42 -42.26 25.79
C ALA A 82 22.63 -43.04 25.23
N THR A 83 23.54 -43.39 26.12
CA THR A 83 24.37 -44.60 25.99
C THR A 83 23.47 -45.80 26.25
N ILE A 84 23.38 -46.78 25.35
CA ILE A 84 23.96 -48.14 25.54
C ILE A 84 24.00 -48.89 24.20
N ALA A 85 25.06 -49.70 24.09
CA ALA A 85 25.40 -50.63 23.01
C ALA A 85 24.54 -51.90 23.00
#